data_AF-A0A7J9ADE8-F1
#
_entry.id   AF-A0A7J9ADE8-F1
#
_cell.length_a   1.000
_cell.length_b   1.000
_cell.length_c   1.000
_cell.angle_alpha   90.00
_cell.angle_beta   90.00
_cell.angle_gamma   90.00
#
_symmetry.space_group_name_H-M   'P 1'
#
loop_
_entity.id
_entity.type
_entity.pdbx_description
1 polymer ?
#
loop_
_entity_poly.entity_id
_entity_poly.type
_entity_poly.pdbx_seq_one_letter_code
_entity_poly.pdbx_strand_id
1 'polypeptide(L)'
;MVCTSAICAAYALFAAIASWIRYFVTKAWLFFVSDQIVAYLMVTSGAAVMEILYLAYNGDQKITWSEACSSYGKFCNQMKVALILHALVLCCFIVLALISAYRVFSRFDPPFLSKQDNEERT
;
A
#
# COMPACT_ATOMS: atom_id res chain seq x y z
N MET A 1 12.80 0.44 1.53
CA MET A 1 11.99 0.60 2.76
C MET A 1 12.11 2.00 3.34
N VAL A 2 13.30 2.46 3.82
CA VAL A 2 13.43 3.79 4.46
C VAL A 2 12.93 4.96 3.60
N CYS A 3 13.40 5.08 2.35
CA CYS A 3 12.92 6.13 1.44
C CYS A 3 11.41 6.02 1.17
N THR A 4 10.91 4.80 1.05
CA THR A 4 9.48 4.54 0.88
C THR A 4 8.69 5.04 2.09
N SER A 5 9.13 4.72 3.31
CA SER A 5 8.48 5.18 4.54
C SER A 5 8.50 6.71 4.66
N ALA A 6 9.59 7.37 4.23
CA ALA A 6 9.66 8.83 4.18
C ALA A 6 8.64 9.43 3.19
N ILE A 7 8.51 8.85 1.98
CA ILE A 7 7.49 9.24 0.99
C ILE A 7 6.09 9.03 1.57
N CYS A 8 5.84 7.90 2.25
CA CYS A 8 4.55 7.60 2.87
C CYS A 8 4.20 8.62 3.96
N ALA A 9 5.16 9.00 4.80
CA ALA A 9 4.95 10.00 5.85
C ALA A 9 4.63 11.38 5.26
N ALA A 10 5.40 11.82 4.25
CA ALA A 10 5.14 13.08 3.55
C ALA A 10 3.76 13.07 2.86
N TYR A 11 3.41 11.96 2.21
CA TYR A 11 2.11 11.78 1.59
C TYR A 11 0.97 11.80 2.63
N ALA A 12 1.10 11.09 3.74
CA ALA A 12 0.08 11.06 4.79
C ALA A 12 -0.15 12.46 5.39
N LEU A 13 0.92 13.23 5.62
CA LEU A 13 0.81 14.63 6.04
C LEU A 13 0.10 15.49 5.01
N PHE A 14 0.51 15.38 3.75
CA PHE A 14 -0.13 16.10 2.65
C PHE A 14 -1.61 15.75 2.53
N ALA A 15 -1.95 14.46 2.58
CA ALA A 15 -3.32 13.98 2.49
C ALA A 15 -4.18 14.46 3.67
N ALA A 16 -3.64 14.48 4.89
CA ALA A 16 -4.31 15.00 6.07
C ALA A 16 -4.60 16.51 5.95
N ILE A 17 -3.61 17.31 5.51
CA ILE A 17 -3.76 18.75 5.28
C ILE A 17 -4.80 18.99 4.17
N ALA A 18 -4.69 18.26 3.07
CA ALA A 18 -5.60 18.39 1.93
C ALA A 18 -7.04 17.99 2.28
N SER A 19 -7.24 17.02 3.18
CA SER A 19 -8.57 16.65 3.70
C SER A 19 -9.25 17.80 4.46
N TRP A 20 -8.47 18.72 5.05
CA TRP A 20 -9.01 19.89 5.74
C TRP A 20 -9.53 20.96 4.76
N ILE A 21 -9.08 20.89 3.50
CA ILE A 21 -9.38 21.87 2.46
C ILE A 21 -10.43 21.28 1.50
N ARG A 22 -11.68 21.74 1.63
CA ARG A 22 -12.86 21.22 0.89
C ARG A 22 -12.67 21.15 -0.63
N TYR A 23 -11.85 22.02 -1.22
CA TYR A 23 -11.50 22.05 -2.64
C TYR A 23 -10.81 20.76 -3.13
N PHE A 24 -9.89 20.20 -2.35
CA PHE A 24 -9.14 19.00 -2.75
C PHE A 24 -9.99 17.73 -2.64
N VAL A 25 -10.90 17.67 -1.66
CA VAL A 25 -11.79 16.51 -1.43
C VAL A 25 -12.68 16.19 -2.65
N THR A 26 -12.95 17.19 -3.51
CA THR A 26 -13.71 17.00 -4.75
C THR A 26 -12.99 16.10 -5.76
N LYS A 27 -11.64 16.07 -5.76
CA LYS A 27 -10.80 15.27 -6.68
C LYS A 27 -10.53 13.85 -6.15
N ALA A 28 -11.60 13.07 -5.95
CA ALA A 28 -11.51 11.69 -5.39
C ALA A 28 -10.55 10.78 -6.16
N TRP A 29 -10.46 10.93 -7.49
CA TRP A 29 -9.52 10.17 -8.34
C TRP A 29 -8.05 10.41 -8.00
N LEU A 30 -7.68 11.64 -7.61
CA LEU A 30 -6.29 11.97 -7.28
C LEU A 30 -5.83 11.23 -6.03
N PHE A 31 -6.69 11.20 -5.00
CA PHE A 31 -6.44 10.45 -3.77
C PHE A 31 -6.38 8.96 -4.04
N PHE A 32 -7.35 8.41 -4.77
CA PHE A 32 -7.37 6.98 -5.10
C PHE A 32 -6.10 6.50 -5.82
N VAL A 33 -5.68 7.20 -6.88
CA VAL A 33 -4.46 6.83 -7.63
C VAL A 33 -3.22 6.96 -6.75
N SER A 34 -3.15 8.01 -5.94
CA SER A 34 -2.00 8.25 -5.06
C SER A 34 -1.92 7.22 -3.92
N ASP A 35 -3.03 6.88 -3.27
CA ASP A 35 -3.14 5.82 -2.27
C ASP A 35 -2.66 4.48 -2.85
N GLN A 36 -3.07 4.18 -4.09
CA GLN A 36 -2.68 2.96 -4.77
C GLN A 36 -1.17 2.92 -5.08
N ILE A 37 -0.58 4.02 -5.57
CA ILE A 37 0.88 4.14 -5.81
C ILE A 37 1.64 3.90 -4.51
N VAL A 38 1.23 4.54 -3.41
CA VAL A 38 1.88 4.39 -2.11
C VAL A 38 1.80 2.93 -1.62
N ALA A 39 0.63 2.29 -1.73
CA ALA A 39 0.46 0.89 -1.37
C ALA A 39 1.42 -0.03 -2.17
N TYR A 40 1.53 0.17 -3.49
CA TYR A 40 2.46 -0.63 -4.32
C TYR A 40 3.93 -0.42 -3.94
N LEU A 41 4.34 0.83 -3.67
CA LEU A 41 5.70 1.12 -3.21
C LEU A 41 5.98 0.44 -1.86
N MET A 42 5.02 0.47 -0.94
CA MET A 42 5.14 -0.17 0.36
C MET A 42 5.28 -1.69 0.24
N VAL A 43 4.41 -2.36 -0.52
CA VAL A 43 4.47 -3.81 -0.73
C VAL A 43 5.79 -4.22 -1.36
N THR A 44 6.18 -3.57 -2.47
CA THR A 44 7.39 -3.93 -3.22
C THR A 44 8.65 -3.74 -2.36
N SER A 45 8.74 -2.62 -1.64
CA SER A 45 9.88 -2.35 -0.77
C SER A 45 9.93 -3.23 0.48
N GLY A 46 8.77 -3.62 1.01
CA GLY A 46 8.66 -4.59 2.11
C GLY A 46 9.10 -5.97 1.66
N ALA A 47 8.60 -6.46 0.53
CA ALA A 47 8.97 -7.75 -0.05
C ALA A 47 10.48 -7.88 -0.29
N ALA A 48 11.10 -6.85 -0.89
CA ALA A 48 12.55 -6.85 -1.11
C ALA A 48 13.36 -6.97 0.21
N VAL A 49 12.95 -6.26 1.26
CA VAL A 49 13.64 -6.35 2.56
C VAL A 49 13.32 -7.67 3.29
N MET A 50 12.10 -8.20 3.15
CA MET A 50 11.72 -9.51 3.69
C MET A 50 12.61 -10.63 3.12
N GLU A 51 12.82 -10.64 1.79
CA GLU A 51 13.69 -11.63 1.13
C GLU A 51 15.15 -11.53 1.62
N ILE A 52 15.70 -10.30 1.66
CA ILE A 52 17.06 -10.08 2.16
C ILE A 52 17.17 -10.53 3.62
N LEU A 53 16.18 -10.21 4.46
CA LEU A 53 16.17 -10.61 5.86
C LEU A 53 16.03 -12.13 5.99
N TYR A 54 15.22 -12.77 5.15
CA TYR A 54 15.07 -14.23 5.10
C TYR A 54 16.40 -14.91 4.80
N LEU A 55 17.16 -14.45 3.80
CA LEU A 55 18.51 -14.97 3.55
C LEU A 55 19.51 -14.62 4.66
N ALA A 56 19.37 -13.46 5.31
CA ALA A 56 20.22 -13.15 6.45
C ALA A 56 20.00 -14.11 7.64
N TYR A 57 18.77 -14.62 7.84
CA TYR A 57 18.46 -15.60 8.89
C TYR A 57 18.79 -17.04 8.51
N ASN A 58 18.54 -17.46 7.26
CA ASN A 58 18.60 -18.87 6.86
C ASN A 58 19.81 -19.20 5.96
N GLY A 59 20.44 -18.20 5.35
CA GLY A 59 21.48 -18.39 4.34
C GLY A 59 20.96 -19.08 3.06
N ASP A 60 21.88 -19.42 2.17
CA ASP A 60 21.67 -20.35 1.05
C ASP A 60 22.98 -21.07 0.72
N GLN A 61 23.04 -22.36 1.06
CA GLN A 61 24.22 -23.19 0.84
C GLN A 61 24.55 -23.38 -0.65
N LYS A 62 23.55 -23.36 -1.55
CA LYS A 62 23.77 -23.61 -2.98
C LYS A 62 24.59 -22.50 -3.64
N ILE A 63 24.47 -21.27 -3.14
CA ILE A 63 25.24 -20.11 -3.60
C ILE A 63 26.28 -19.66 -2.57
N THR A 64 26.60 -20.51 -1.58
CA THR A 64 27.60 -20.23 -0.52
C THR A 64 27.28 -18.98 0.31
N TRP A 65 26.01 -18.60 0.44
CA TRP A 65 25.62 -17.47 1.27
C TRP A 65 25.37 -17.93 2.71
N SER A 66 26.14 -17.39 3.66
CA SER A 66 26.03 -17.75 5.08
C SER A 66 24.97 -16.95 5.83
N GLU A 67 24.48 -17.51 6.92
CA GLU A 67 23.59 -16.82 7.87
C GLU A 67 24.31 -15.63 8.52
N ALA A 68 23.87 -14.41 8.20
CA ALA A 68 24.44 -13.19 8.79
C ALA A 68 23.88 -12.92 10.20
N CYS A 69 22.62 -13.28 10.46
CA CYS A 69 21.94 -12.95 11.70
C CYS A 69 22.45 -13.72 12.92
N SER A 70 23.20 -14.81 12.72
CA SER A 70 23.92 -15.51 13.79
C SER A 70 24.97 -14.59 14.45
N SER A 71 25.73 -13.84 13.65
CA SER A 71 26.69 -12.83 14.14
C SER A 71 26.05 -11.48 14.45
N TYR A 72 25.02 -11.07 13.69
CA TYR A 72 24.43 -9.72 13.77
C TYR A 72 22.99 -9.71 14.33
N GLY A 73 22.70 -10.58 15.30
CA GLY A 73 21.33 -10.81 15.80
C GLY A 73 20.60 -9.53 16.27
N LYS A 74 21.31 -8.59 16.92
CA LYS A 74 20.72 -7.31 17.35
C LYS A 74 20.22 -6.48 16.16
N PHE A 75 21.02 -6.40 15.09
CA PHE A 75 20.64 -5.68 13.87
C PHE A 75 19.47 -6.36 13.17
N CYS A 76 19.52 -7.69 13.03
CA CYS A 76 18.44 -8.46 12.41
C CYS A 76 17.13 -8.37 13.19
N ASN A 77 17.17 -8.30 14.52
CA ASN A 77 15.98 -8.10 15.32
C ASN A 77 15.36 -6.71 15.10
N GLN A 78 16.19 -5.65 14.98
CA GLN A 78 15.71 -4.31 14.65
C GLN A 78 15.08 -4.25 13.25
N MET A 79 15.69 -4.90 12.26
CA MET A 79 15.12 -5.01 10.91
C MET A 79 13.77 -5.75 10.91
N LYS A 80 13.65 -6.84 11.68
CA LYS A 80 12.39 -7.56 11.85
C LYS A 80 11.29 -6.66 12.45
N VAL A 81 11.61 -5.89 13.50
CA VAL A 81 10.67 -4.93 14.09
C VAL A 81 10.27 -3.86 13.06
N ALA A 82 11.23 -3.32 12.31
CA ALA A 82 10.95 -2.34 11.26
C ALA A 82 10.01 -2.90 10.16
N LEU A 83 10.16 -4.17 9.78
CA LEU A 83 9.27 -4.84 8.84
C LEU A 83 7.85 -5.02 9.40
N ILE A 84 7.72 -5.39 10.68
CA ILE A 84 6.40 -5.49 11.33
C ILE A 84 5.70 -4.13 11.34
N LEU A 85 6.42 -3.06 11.68
CA LEU A 85 5.88 -1.70 11.63
C LEU A 85 5.52 -1.28 10.21
N HIS A 86 6.36 -1.61 9.22
CA HIS A 86 6.08 -1.34 7.81
C HIS A 86 4.82 -2.07 7.32
N ALA A 87 4.62 -3.32 7.75
CA ALA A 87 3.41 -4.09 7.47
C ALA A 87 2.16 -3.47 8.11
N LEU A 88 2.25 -3.00 9.36
CA LEU A 88 1.15 -2.30 10.02
C LEU A 88 0.76 -1.02 9.26
N VAL A 89 1.75 -0.22 8.84
CA VAL A 89 1.50 0.99 8.05
C VAL A 89 0.89 0.62 6.69
N LEU A 90 1.34 -0.46 6.06
CA LEU A 90 0.75 -0.97 4.81
C LEU A 90 -0.73 -1.32 4.99
N CYS A 91 -1.11 -1.97 6.09
CA CYS A 91 -2.52 -2.25 6.40
C CYS A 91 -3.35 -0.96 6.48
N CYS A 92 -2.82 0.10 7.11
CA CYS A 92 -3.48 1.41 7.14
C CYS A 92 -3.68 1.98 5.74
N PHE A 93 -2.66 1.91 4.87
CA PHE A 93 -2.76 2.38 3.48
C PHE A 93 -3.74 1.55 2.63
N ILE A 94 -3.85 0.24 2.87
CA ILE A 94 -4.87 -0.59 2.22
C ILE A 94 -6.27 -0.10 2.60
N VAL A 95 -6.52 0.17 3.88
CA VAL A 95 -7.82 0.70 4.34
C VAL A 95 -8.11 2.06 3.69
N LEU A 96 -7.12 2.96 3.60
CA LEU A 96 -7.28 4.25 2.92
C LEU A 96 -7.60 4.07 1.44
N ALA A 97 -6.88 3.19 0.74
CA ALA A 97 -7.13 2.86 -0.66
C ALA A 97 -8.54 2.29 -0.88
N LEU A 98 -9.05 1.46 0.03
CA LEU A 98 -10.42 0.94 -0.03
C LEU A 98 -11.46 2.06 0.17
N ILE A 99 -11.23 2.98 1.11
CA ILE A 99 -12.12 4.12 1.33
C ILE A 99 -12.12 5.05 0.11
N SER A 100 -10.95 5.34 -0.48
CA SER A 100 -10.85 6.18 -1.66
C SER A 100 -11.46 5.51 -2.89
N ALA A 101 -11.24 4.21 -3.08
CA ALA A 101 -11.91 3.42 -4.10
C ALA A 101 -13.44 3.50 -3.95
N TYR A 102 -13.97 3.23 -2.76
CA TYR A 102 -15.41 3.30 -2.50
C TYR A 102 -15.99 4.68 -2.84
N ARG A 103 -15.32 5.77 -2.43
CA ARG A 103 -15.75 7.15 -2.74
C ARG A 103 -15.71 7.48 -4.23
N VAL A 104 -14.75 6.91 -4.97
CA VAL A 104 -14.66 7.09 -6.43
C VAL A 104 -15.76 6.27 -7.11
N PHE A 105 -15.88 4.98 -6.79
CA PHE A 105 -16.77 4.06 -7.50
C PHE A 105 -18.25 4.27 -7.17
N SER A 106 -18.59 4.72 -5.96
CA SER A 106 -19.98 5.05 -5.58
C SER A 106 -20.60 6.22 -6.35
N ARG A 107 -19.81 6.99 -7.11
CA ARG A 107 -20.32 8.07 -7.98
C ARG A 107 -20.77 7.58 -9.36
N PHE A 108 -20.45 6.34 -9.73
CA PHE A 108 -20.89 5.78 -11.00
C PHE A 108 -22.18 4.99 -10.75
N ASP A 109 -23.25 5.37 -11.45
CA ASP A 109 -24.46 4.58 -11.47
C ASP A 109 -24.18 3.20 -12.07
N PRO A 110 -24.83 2.12 -11.58
CA PRO A 110 -24.73 0.82 -12.23
C PRO A 110 -25.19 0.98 -13.69
N PRO A 111 -24.55 0.29 -14.65
CA PRO A 111 -24.97 0.37 -16.03
C PRO A 111 -26.47 0.02 -16.11
N PHE A 112 -27.26 0.96 -16.65
CA PHE A 112 -28.67 0.71 -16.91
C PHE A 112 -28.75 -0.57 -17.74
N LEU A 113 -29.52 -1.56 -17.27
CA LEU A 113 -29.91 -2.71 -18.08
C LEU A 113 -30.73 -2.18 -19.26
N SER A 114 -30.04 -1.81 -20.33
CA SER A 114 -30.65 -1.53 -21.61
C SER A 114 -31.09 -2.85 -22.21
N LYS A 115 -32.33 -3.25 -21.88
CA LYS A 115 -33.27 -4.08 -22.66
C LYS A 115 -34.15 -4.94 -21.74
N GLN A 116 -35.31 -4.44 -21.31
CA GLN A 116 -36.54 -5.26 -21.20
C GLN A 116 -37.81 -4.41 -20.98
N ASP A 117 -38.09 -3.40 -21.82
CA ASP A 117 -39.45 -2.79 -21.85
C ASP A 117 -39.89 -2.22 -23.21
N ASN A 118 -39.12 -2.36 -24.30
CA ASN A 118 -39.56 -1.90 -25.63
C ASN A 118 -39.87 -3.04 -26.62
N GLU A 119 -39.98 -4.29 -26.14
CA GLU A 119 -40.52 -5.42 -26.93
C GLU A 119 -41.89 -5.91 -26.40
N GLU A 120 -42.41 -5.35 -25.31
CA GLU A 120 -43.73 -5.70 -24.76
C GLU A 120 -44.77 -4.55 -24.83
N ARG A 121 -44.41 -3.39 -25.39
CA ARG A 121 -45.36 -2.28 -25.57
C ARG A 121 -45.03 -1.34 -26.74
N THR A 122 -45.08 -1.85 -27.97
CA THR A 122 -45.61 -1.12 -29.15
C THR A 122 -45.75 -2.05 -30.35
#